data_AF-A0A226Q9J3-F1
#
_entry.id   AF-A0A226Q9J3-F1
#
_cell.length_a   1.000
_cell.length_b   1.000
_cell.length_c   1.000
_cell.angle_alpha   90.00
_cell.angle_beta   90.00
_cell.angle_gamma   90.00
#
_symmetry.space_group_name_H-M   'P 1'
#
loop_
_entity.id
_entity.type
_entity.pdbx_description
1 polymer ?
#
loop_
_entity_poly.entity_id
_entity_poly.type
_entity_poly.pdbx_seq_one_letter_code
_entity_poly.pdbx_strand_id
1 'polypeptide(L)'
;MQLEVQFEKKLKPLPKKDYALLPPYFFEAFSRIYYMMQPENLSCDGELSRRQIARRKARLKEEWRLLEQQLGYKVSFNSFEDEFYRRLEG
;
A
#
# COMPACT_ATOMS: atom_id res chain seq x y z
N MET A 1 -34.47 4.93 13.78
CA MET A 1 -33.18 5.44 13.29
C MET A 1 -32.61 4.37 12.37
N GLN A 2 -32.79 4.53 11.05
CA GLN A 2 -32.25 3.56 10.07
C GLN A 2 -30.73 3.74 10.00
N LEU A 3 -29.99 2.69 10.32
CA LEU A 3 -28.56 2.62 10.08
C LEU A 3 -28.38 2.41 8.57
N GLU A 4 -27.97 3.46 7.86
CA GLU A 4 -27.53 3.34 6.47
C GLU A 4 -26.30 2.43 6.44
N VAL A 5 -26.49 1.21 5.95
CA VAL A 5 -25.40 0.30 5.59
C VAL A 5 -24.69 0.94 4.41
N GLN A 6 -23.62 1.69 4.70
CA GLN A 6 -22.70 2.22 3.70
C GLN A 6 -22.10 1.03 2.95
N PHE A 7 -22.63 0.72 1.77
CA PHE A 7 -22.06 -0.29 0.89
C PHE A 7 -20.61 0.11 0.60
N GLU A 8 -19.64 -0.65 1.11
CA GLU A 8 -18.24 -0.52 0.69
C GLU A 8 -18.22 -0.66 -0.83
N LYS A 9 -18.06 0.46 -1.55
CA LYS A 9 -17.89 0.44 -3.00
C LYS A 9 -16.68 -0.44 -3.28
N LYS A 10 -16.91 -1.57 -3.97
CA LYS A 10 -15.82 -2.44 -4.41
C LYS A 10 -14.91 -1.63 -5.34
N LEU A 11 -13.73 -1.27 -4.84
CA LEU A 11 -12.72 -0.55 -5.59
C LEU A 11 -12.27 -1.40 -6.78
N LYS A 12 -12.17 -0.78 -7.95
CA LYS A 12 -11.65 -1.45 -9.15
C LYS A 12 -10.12 -1.48 -9.09
N PRO A 13 -9.46 -2.54 -9.60
CA PRO A 13 -8.01 -2.52 -9.76
C PRO A 13 -7.58 -1.44 -10.75
N LEU A 14 -6.60 -0.64 -10.35
CA LEU A 14 -5.87 0.24 -11.25
C LEU A 14 -5.03 -0.65 -12.18
N PRO A 15 -5.14 -0.49 -13.52
CA PRO A 15 -4.27 -1.21 -14.44
C PRO A 15 -2.80 -0.85 -14.20
N LYS A 16 -1.89 -1.83 -14.27
CA LYS A 16 -0.46 -1.61 -14.00
C LYS A 16 0.16 -0.50 -14.84
N LYS A 17 -0.21 -0.43 -16.12
CA LYS A 17 0.23 0.62 -17.05
C LYS A 17 -0.09 2.04 -16.58
N ASP A 18 -1.10 2.19 -15.71
CA ASP A 18 -1.57 3.47 -15.20
C ASP A 18 -0.90 3.82 -13.86
N TYR A 19 -0.01 2.97 -13.31
CA TYR A 19 0.72 3.29 -12.06
C TYR A 19 1.64 4.50 -12.25
N ALA A 20 2.17 4.69 -13.47
CA ALA A 20 2.90 5.88 -13.87
C ALA A 20 2.08 7.18 -13.77
N LEU A 21 0.75 7.08 -13.77
CA LEU A 21 -0.16 8.22 -13.69
C LEU A 21 -0.63 8.51 -12.26
N LEU A 22 -0.15 7.76 -11.26
CA LEU A 22 -0.46 8.05 -9.87
C LEU A 22 -0.01 9.47 -9.52
N PRO A 23 -0.89 10.28 -8.90
CA PRO A 23 -0.51 11.59 -8.40
C PRO A 23 0.71 11.47 -7.47
N PRO A 24 1.66 12.42 -7.49
CA PRO A 24 2.91 12.33 -6.73
C PRO A 24 2.70 11.96 -5.26
N TYR A 25 1.75 12.63 -4.60
CA TYR A 25 1.39 12.36 -3.20
C TYR A 25 0.99 10.89 -2.94
N PHE A 26 0.15 10.30 -3.80
CA PHE A 26 -0.26 8.90 -3.63
C PHE A 26 0.90 7.96 -3.91
N PHE A 27 1.68 8.24 -4.95
CA PHE A 27 2.86 7.44 -5.28
C PHE A 27 3.87 7.41 -4.13
N GLU A 28 4.19 8.57 -3.56
CA GLU A 28 5.10 8.69 -2.40
C GLU A 28 4.55 7.93 -1.19
N ALA A 29 3.25 8.04 -0.91
CA ALA A 29 2.62 7.35 0.21
C ALA A 29 2.67 5.81 0.03
N PHE A 30 2.36 5.30 -1.16
CA PHE A 30 2.51 3.87 -1.47
C PHE A 30 3.96 3.42 -1.41
N SER A 31 4.89 4.21 -1.94
CA SER A 31 6.33 3.95 -1.93
C SER A 31 6.87 3.82 -0.51
N ARG A 32 6.48 4.72 0.39
CA ARG A 32 6.84 4.66 1.82
C ARG A 32 6.37 3.35 2.44
N ILE A 33 5.11 2.95 2.21
CA ILE A 33 4.57 1.71 2.78
C ILE A 33 5.26 0.49 2.19
N TYR A 34 5.45 0.46 0.87
CA TYR A 34 6.14 -0.61 0.15
C TYR A 34 7.56 -0.80 0.70
N TYR A 35 8.32 0.29 0.84
CA TYR A 35 9.65 0.28 1.43
C TYR A 35 9.65 -0.27 2.87
N MET A 36 8.73 0.19 3.71
CA MET A 36 8.61 -0.29 5.11
C MET A 36 8.16 -1.75 5.23
N MET A 37 7.58 -2.32 4.17
CA MET A 37 7.16 -3.72 4.09
C MET A 37 8.27 -4.65 3.59
N GLN A 38 9.41 -4.11 3.12
CA GLN A 38 10.58 -4.92 2.77
C GLN A 38 11.08 -5.70 4.00
N PRO A 39 11.60 -6.93 3.83
CA PRO A 39 11.93 -7.82 4.94
C PRO A 39 12.80 -7.18 6.03
N GLU A 40 13.83 -6.46 5.62
CA GLU A 40 14.82 -5.77 6.46
C GLU A 40 14.12 -4.70 7.29
N ASN A 41 13.34 -3.83 6.64
CA ASN A 41 12.60 -2.75 7.30
C ASN A 41 11.43 -3.26 8.17
N LEU A 42 10.78 -4.35 7.77
CA LEU A 42 9.63 -4.91 8.47
C LEU A 42 10.06 -5.63 9.75
N SER A 43 11.19 -6.31 9.71
CA SER A 43 11.77 -7.02 10.86
C SER A 43 12.71 -6.16 11.70
N CYS A 44 13.08 -4.97 11.21
CA CYS A 44 14.18 -4.16 11.75
C CYS A 44 15.45 -5.01 11.87
N ASP A 45 15.91 -5.54 10.73
CA ASP A 45 17.09 -6.41 10.65
C ASP A 45 17.04 -7.63 11.59
N GLY A 46 15.83 -8.16 11.81
CA GLY A 46 15.59 -9.31 12.69
C GLY A 46 15.46 -8.99 14.18
N GLU A 47 15.54 -7.73 14.59
CA GLU A 47 15.41 -7.32 16.00
C GLU A 47 13.98 -7.53 16.55
N LEU A 48 12.97 -7.53 15.68
CA LEU A 48 11.58 -7.68 16.08
C LEU A 48 11.15 -9.14 16.22
N SER A 49 10.38 -9.43 17.27
CA SER A 49 9.70 -10.71 17.40
C SER A 49 8.67 -10.94 16.28
N ARG A 50 8.35 -12.21 16.01
CA ARG A 50 7.31 -12.59 15.03
C ARG A 50 5.97 -11.89 15.29
N ARG A 51 5.59 -11.69 16.56
CA ARG A 51 4.36 -10.99 16.93
C ARG A 51 4.41 -9.51 16.59
N GLN A 52 5.55 -8.86 16.83
CA GLN A 52 5.76 -7.45 16.45
C GLN A 52 5.75 -7.29 14.92
N ILE A 53 6.44 -8.18 14.19
CA ILE A 53 6.43 -8.22 12.72
C ILE A 53 5.00 -8.36 12.20
N ALA A 54 4.22 -9.30 12.74
CA ALA A 54 2.83 -9.52 12.32
C ALA A 54 1.96 -8.27 12.57
N ARG A 55 2.08 -7.64 13.75
CA ARG A 55 1.35 -6.40 14.07
C ARG A 55 1.74 -5.25 13.13
N ARG A 56 3.03 -5.08 12.85
CA ARG A 56 3.55 -4.05 11.94
C ARG A 56 3.05 -4.27 10.52
N LYS A 57 3.12 -5.51 10.03
CA LYS A 57 2.58 -5.91 8.72
C LYS A 57 1.08 -5.64 8.60
N ALA A 58 0.31 -5.97 9.63
CA ALA A 58 -1.13 -5.70 9.65
C ALA A 58 -1.44 -4.20 9.56
N ARG A 59 -0.71 -3.37 10.32
CA ARG A 59 -0.84 -1.90 10.26
C ARG A 59 -0.50 -1.36 8.87
N LEU A 60 0.62 -1.76 8.28
CA LEU A 60 1.04 -1.28 6.96
C LEU A 60 0.04 -1.68 5.86
N LYS A 61 -0.53 -2.89 5.94
CA LYS A 61 -1.60 -3.32 5.04
C LYS A 61 -2.87 -2.49 5.18
N GLU A 62 -3.21 -2.08 6.40
CA GLU A 62 -4.36 -1.21 6.63
C GLU A 62 -4.11 0.20 6.08
N GLU A 63 -2.91 0.76 6.31
CA GLU A 63 -2.51 2.04 5.70
C GLU A 63 -2.59 1.99 4.17
N TRP A 64 -2.15 0.88 3.55
CA TRP A 64 -2.29 0.67 2.10
C TRP A 64 -3.76 0.66 1.68
N ARG A 65 -4.62 -0.07 2.40
CA ARG A 65 -6.06 -0.17 2.10
C ARG A 65 -6.75 1.20 2.18
N LEU A 66 -6.39 2.03 3.16
CA LEU A 66 -6.93 3.37 3.32
C LEU A 66 -6.49 4.29 2.16
N LEU A 67 -5.25 4.19 1.70
CA LEU A 67 -4.79 4.93 0.52
C LEU A 67 -5.54 4.51 -0.74
N GLU A 68 -5.80 3.21 -0.94
CA GLU A 68 -6.61 2.72 -2.06
C GLU A 68 -8.04 3.30 -2.03
N GLN A 69 -8.63 3.42 -0.84
CA GLN A 69 -9.96 4.03 -0.67
C GLN A 69 -9.95 5.52 -1.01
N GLN A 70 -8.93 6.25 -0.58
CA GLN A 70 -8.76 7.67 -0.90
C GLN A 70 -8.50 7.90 -2.39
N LEU A 71 -7.70 7.03 -3.02
CA LEU A 71 -7.44 7.06 -4.46
C LEU A 71 -8.67 6.67 -5.29
N GLY A 72 -9.54 5.81 -4.75
CA GLY A 72 -10.69 5.26 -5.45
C GLY A 72 -10.38 4.01 -6.30
N TYR A 73 -9.16 3.46 -6.19
CA TYR A 73 -8.72 2.29 -6.93
C TYR A 73 -7.86 1.35 -6.07
N LYS A 74 -7.87 0.06 -6.39
CA LYS A 74 -6.95 -0.94 -5.83
C LYS A 74 -5.59 -0.87 -6.54
N VAL A 75 -4.51 -0.83 -5.78
CA VAL A 75 -3.13 -0.89 -6.28
C VAL A 75 -2.53 -2.19 -5.76
N SER A 76 -2.11 -3.06 -6.67
CA SER A 76 -1.55 -4.36 -6.29
C SER A 76 -0.15 -4.16 -5.71
N PHE A 77 0.04 -4.55 -4.45
CA PHE A 77 1.34 -4.47 -3.77
C PHE A 77 2.47 -5.13 -4.58
N ASN A 78 2.26 -6.37 -5.03
CA ASN A 78 3.26 -7.12 -5.81
C ASN A 78 3.55 -6.50 -7.18
N SER A 79 2.63 -5.70 -7.71
CA SER A 79 2.79 -5.09 -9.04
C SER A 79 3.31 -3.66 -8.97
N PHE A 80 3.34 -3.08 -7.77
CA PHE A 80 3.79 -1.71 -7.54
C PHE A 80 5.32 -1.60 -7.60
N GLU A 81 6.03 -2.70 -7.32
CA GLU A 81 7.48 -2.82 -7.34
C GLU A 81 8.13 -2.30 -8.62
N ASP A 82 7.60 -2.69 -9.79
CA ASP A 82 8.15 -2.27 -11.09
C ASP A 82 8.17 -0.74 -11.25
N GLU A 83 7.10 -0.07 -10.83
CA GLU A 83 6.99 1.39 -10.92
C GLU A 83 7.79 2.07 -9.79
N PHE A 84 7.86 1.47 -8.61
CA PHE A 84 8.69 1.93 -7.50
C PHE A 84 10.17 2.03 -7.91
N TYR A 85 10.74 0.98 -8.48
CA TYR A 85 12.14 0.99 -8.93
C TYR A 85 12.36 1.89 -10.14
N ARG A 86 11.44 1.90 -11.12
CA ARG A 86 11.55 2.79 -12.28
C ARG A 86 11.73 4.26 -11.90
N ARG A 87 11.03 4.73 -10.85
CA ARG A 87 11.14 6.13 -10.39
C ARG A 87 12.30 6.39 -9.42
N LEU A 88 12.94 5.36 -8.87
CA LEU A 88 14.16 5.51 -8.08
C LEU A 88 15.41 5.60 -8.96
N GLU A 89 15.38 4.95 -10.13
CA GLU A 89 16.51 4.90 -11.07
C GLU A 89 16.51 6.02 -12.11
N GLY A 90 15.41 6.77 -12.24
CA GLY A 90 15.25 7.89 -13.18
C GLY A 90 15.32 9.25 -12.49
#